data_AF-A0A1F8RIE3-F1
#
_entry.id   AF-A0A1F8RIE3-F1
#
_cell.length_a   1.000
_cell.length_b   1.000
_cell.length_c   1.000
_cell.angle_alpha   90.00
_cell.angle_beta   90.00
_cell.angle_gamma   90.00
#
_symmetry.space_group_name_H-M   'P 1'
#
loop_
_entity.id
_entity.type
_entity.pdbx_description
1 polymer ?
#
loop_
_entity_poly.entity_id
_entity_poly.type
_entity_poly.pdbx_seq_one_letter_code
_entity_poly.pdbx_strand_id
1 'polypeptide(L)'
;MKPRTPPPLWRATKWIVLLVLLAAAYSLSWRVTQPDFLKLIVAAPKAKQIIGDFLHPDIIEREAEISLIEIPFPIPCGSTEVEAAPAPVRLRVEPACAEPRGIFRVSGSDLGPGSTVVMRWLLPSGGTLPIEQYPVDEEGAFSAEIQARPIAATKDGVPARLQAEVSVPLTRIHVSQAMRDVLNAIMVTIFMALLSTTLGTLIAAPLSFLAARNITRTSRLGSVVYYLVRSLLNITRSFEPLVIATIFALIVGYGTPFAGVLGLVITTAASLGKMFSEAVESIDPGPIEAITASGARRSQVVMYGVVPQIIPDFLSYIIYHWDINVRLSTIIGFVGGGGIGYYLSQRFNSFEYHKASTAILAIIVVVWALDFLSAQVRKRMA
;
A
#
# COMPACT_ATOMS: atom_id res chain seq x y z
N MET A 1 -65.68 -2.14 1.31
CA MET A 1 -65.30 -0.77 1.75
C MET A 1 -64.11 -0.30 0.93
N LYS A 2 -64.26 0.76 0.11
CA LYS A 2 -63.19 1.33 -0.72
C LYS A 2 -62.34 2.27 0.17
N PRO A 3 -61.00 2.14 0.25
CA PRO A 3 -60.19 3.02 1.08
C PRO A 3 -60.26 4.45 0.54
N ARG A 4 -60.70 5.40 1.37
CA ARG A 4 -60.70 6.83 1.02
C ARG A 4 -59.27 7.28 0.75
N THR A 5 -58.98 7.64 -0.50
CA THR A 5 -57.73 8.30 -0.86
C THR A 5 -57.65 9.64 -0.12
N PRO A 6 -56.54 9.95 0.56
CA PRO A 6 -56.40 11.21 1.28
C PRO A 6 -56.53 12.41 0.33
N PRO A 7 -57.10 13.55 0.78
CA PRO A 7 -57.33 14.71 -0.07
C PRO A 7 -56.02 15.26 -0.64
N PRO A 8 -56.03 15.82 -1.87
CA PRO A 8 -54.82 16.26 -2.58
C PRO A 8 -53.98 17.28 -1.80
N LEU A 9 -54.61 18.13 -0.99
CA LEU A 9 -53.96 19.10 -0.09
C LEU A 9 -53.08 18.47 0.99
N TRP A 10 -53.44 17.28 1.50
CA TRP A 10 -52.67 16.60 2.56
C TRP A 10 -51.39 15.93 2.02
N ARG A 11 -51.42 15.44 0.78
CA ARG A 11 -50.20 14.95 0.11
C ARG A 11 -49.25 16.10 -0.18
N ALA A 12 -49.76 17.22 -0.68
CA ALA A 12 -48.94 18.41 -0.96
C ALA A 12 -48.25 18.95 0.30
N THR A 13 -48.95 19.06 1.44
CA THR A 13 -48.37 19.52 2.71
C THR A 13 -47.30 18.57 3.25
N LYS A 14 -47.48 17.25 3.16
CA LYS A 14 -46.44 16.28 3.56
C LYS A 14 -45.16 16.43 2.73
N TRP A 15 -45.29 16.63 1.41
CA TRP A 15 -44.14 16.85 0.53
C TRP A 15 -43.43 18.16 0.83
N ILE A 16 -44.16 19.23 1.11
CA ILE A 16 -43.57 20.53 1.50
C ILE A 16 -42.79 20.39 2.82
N VAL A 17 -43.36 19.74 3.83
CA VAL A 17 -42.67 19.52 5.12
C VAL A 17 -41.41 18.66 4.94
N LEU A 18 -41.49 17.59 4.13
CA LEU A 18 -40.32 16.76 3.80
C LEU A 18 -39.22 17.57 3.10
N LEU A 19 -39.58 18.41 2.12
CA LEU A 19 -38.61 19.25 1.40
C LEU A 19 -37.97 20.30 2.31
N VAL A 20 -38.74 20.92 3.22
CA VAL A 20 -38.20 21.88 4.19
C VAL A 20 -37.26 21.19 5.18
N LEU A 21 -37.63 20.01 5.70
CA LEU A 21 -36.75 19.22 6.57
C LEU A 21 -35.47 18.79 5.86
N LEU A 22 -35.58 18.37 4.60
CA LEU A 22 -34.44 17.97 3.78
C LEU A 22 -33.54 19.18 3.46
N ALA A 23 -34.11 20.32 3.12
CA ALA A 23 -33.37 21.57 2.93
C ALA A 23 -32.68 22.04 4.22
N ALA A 24 -33.34 21.92 5.37
CA ALA A 24 -32.75 22.22 6.67
C ALA A 24 -31.60 21.26 7.00
N ALA A 25 -31.76 19.96 6.74
CA ALA A 25 -30.72 18.96 6.92
C ALA A 25 -29.51 19.22 6.00
N TYR A 26 -29.73 19.54 4.72
CA TYR A 26 -28.67 19.91 3.78
C TYR A 26 -27.99 21.24 4.15
N SER A 27 -28.75 22.23 4.60
CA SER A 27 -28.20 23.49 5.10
C SER A 27 -27.33 23.25 6.34
N LEU A 28 -27.80 22.42 7.29
CA LEU A 28 -27.02 22.04 8.46
C LEU A 28 -25.76 21.28 8.05
N SER A 29 -25.88 20.32 7.14
CA SER A 29 -24.74 19.59 6.58
C SER A 29 -23.75 20.55 5.94
N TRP A 30 -24.19 21.52 5.13
CA TRP A 30 -23.31 22.50 4.49
C TRP A 30 -22.57 23.36 5.51
N ARG A 31 -23.26 23.78 6.58
CA ARG A 31 -22.66 24.56 7.68
C ARG A 31 -21.65 23.77 8.51
N VAL A 32 -21.90 22.47 8.72
CA VAL A 32 -21.00 21.60 9.49
C VAL A 32 -19.80 21.17 8.63
N THR A 33 -20.03 20.84 7.35
CA THR A 33 -19.00 20.35 6.43
C THR A 33 -18.09 21.47 5.91
N GLN A 34 -18.57 22.72 5.86
CA GLN A 34 -17.80 23.90 5.42
C GLN A 34 -16.95 23.64 4.15
N PRO A 35 -17.59 23.27 3.01
CA PRO A 35 -16.84 22.92 1.81
C PRO A 35 -16.05 24.13 1.27
N ASP A 36 -14.73 23.99 1.23
CA ASP A 36 -13.80 25.05 0.80
C ASP A 36 -13.32 24.81 -0.63
N PHE A 37 -14.15 25.21 -1.60
CA PHE A 37 -13.81 25.10 -3.02
C PHE A 37 -12.66 26.02 -3.43
N LEU A 38 -12.42 27.10 -2.68
CA LEU A 38 -11.35 28.05 -2.99
C LEU A 38 -9.98 27.43 -2.74
N LYS A 39 -9.79 26.72 -1.62
CA LYS A 39 -8.56 25.96 -1.35
C LYS A 39 -8.28 24.91 -2.42
N LEU A 40 -9.30 24.27 -2.98
CA LEU A 40 -9.12 23.28 -4.04
C LEU A 40 -8.51 23.92 -5.31
N ILE A 41 -8.99 25.09 -5.70
CA ILE A 41 -8.46 25.84 -6.86
C ILE A 41 -7.06 26.38 -6.57
N VAL A 42 -6.83 26.94 -5.38
CA VAL A 42 -5.52 27.48 -4.97
C VAL A 42 -4.47 26.38 -4.87
N ALA A 43 -4.85 25.16 -4.47
CA ALA A 43 -3.95 24.00 -4.37
C ALA A 43 -3.69 23.30 -5.72
N ALA A 44 -4.33 23.73 -6.82
CA ALA A 44 -4.21 23.09 -8.13
C ALA A 44 -2.76 22.95 -8.66
N PRO A 45 -1.84 23.92 -8.47
CA PRO A 45 -0.45 23.77 -8.91
C PRO A 45 0.28 22.65 -8.17
N LYS A 46 0.09 22.58 -6.84
CA LYS A 46 0.65 21.51 -6.01
C LYS A 46 0.06 20.15 -6.38
N ALA A 47 -1.25 20.10 -6.66
CA ALA A 47 -1.90 18.88 -7.13
C ALA A 47 -1.32 18.41 -8.47
N LYS A 48 -1.04 19.33 -9.41
CA LYS A 48 -0.43 18.98 -10.71
C LYS A 48 0.94 18.34 -10.55
N GLN A 49 1.78 18.84 -9.63
CA GLN A 49 3.09 18.24 -9.33
C GLN A 49 2.92 16.82 -8.79
N ILE A 50 2.09 16.65 -7.75
CA ILE A 50 1.85 15.35 -7.12
C ILE A 50 1.29 14.34 -8.14
N ILE A 51 0.32 14.75 -8.96
CA ILE A 51 -0.26 13.90 -10.02
C ILE A 51 0.81 13.53 -11.06
N GLY A 52 1.70 14.47 -11.41
CA GLY A 52 2.85 14.20 -12.27
C GLY A 52 3.72 13.09 -11.72
N ASP A 53 4.06 13.15 -10.43
CA ASP A 53 4.88 12.12 -9.79
C ASP A 53 4.18 10.76 -9.76
N PHE A 54 2.85 10.72 -9.61
CA PHE A 54 2.06 9.49 -9.68
C PHE A 54 1.97 8.86 -11.06
N LEU A 55 2.17 9.63 -12.14
CA LEU A 55 2.14 9.12 -13.52
C LEU A 55 3.46 8.45 -13.94
N HIS A 56 4.52 8.59 -13.15
CA HIS A 56 5.84 8.01 -13.40
C HIS A 56 6.19 6.98 -12.31
N PRO A 57 5.64 5.75 -12.41
CA PRO A 57 5.96 4.70 -11.46
C PRO A 57 7.40 4.21 -11.62
N ASP A 58 8.06 4.07 -10.49
CA ASP A 58 9.41 3.52 -10.37
C ASP A 58 9.36 1.99 -10.48
N ILE A 59 9.36 1.48 -11.72
CA ILE A 59 9.25 0.05 -12.05
C ILE A 59 10.60 -0.53 -12.50
N ILE A 60 11.37 0.27 -13.25
CA ILE A 60 12.61 -0.15 -13.91
C ILE A 60 13.70 0.82 -13.52
N GLU A 61 14.78 0.27 -12.97
CA GLU A 61 16.00 1.02 -12.69
C GLU A 61 17.09 0.53 -13.66
N ARG A 62 17.87 1.47 -14.21
CA ARG A 62 19.07 1.14 -14.99
C ARG A 62 20.23 1.06 -14.03
N GLU A 63 20.88 -0.10 -13.97
CA GLU A 63 22.09 -0.25 -13.17
C GLU A 63 23.17 0.66 -13.73
N ALA A 64 23.74 1.53 -12.90
CA ALA A 64 24.88 2.34 -13.27
C ALA A 64 26.11 1.76 -12.58
N GLU A 65 27.15 1.44 -13.34
CA GLU A 65 28.45 1.21 -12.76
C GLU A 65 29.00 2.56 -12.31
N ILE A 66 29.13 2.75 -11.00
CA ILE A 66 29.63 4.00 -10.42
C ILE A 66 31.14 3.87 -10.24
N SER A 67 31.90 4.65 -11.01
CA SER A 67 33.33 4.79 -10.83
C SER A 67 33.63 6.10 -10.10
N LEU A 68 34.26 6.01 -8.92
CA LEU A 68 34.68 7.15 -8.13
C LEU A 68 36.16 7.44 -8.41
N ILE A 69 36.44 8.63 -8.94
CA ILE A 69 37.80 9.08 -9.20
C ILE A 69 38.05 10.32 -8.33
N GLU A 70 39.07 10.25 -7.47
CA GLU A 70 39.46 11.35 -6.58
C GLU A 70 40.82 11.91 -6.99
N ILE A 71 40.90 13.23 -7.14
CA ILE A 71 42.13 13.94 -7.45
C ILE A 71 42.38 14.99 -6.37
N PRO A 72 43.53 14.97 -5.67
CA PRO A 72 43.89 16.05 -4.76
C PRO A 72 44.05 17.37 -5.53
N PHE A 73 43.40 18.43 -5.06
CA PHE A 73 43.41 19.74 -5.72
C PHE A 73 43.64 20.86 -4.69
N PRO A 74 44.89 21.34 -4.56
CA PRO A 74 45.25 22.32 -3.54
C PRO A 74 44.79 23.72 -3.93
N ILE A 75 44.24 24.43 -2.95
CA ILE A 75 43.81 25.83 -3.05
C ILE A 75 44.30 26.54 -1.79
N PRO A 76 45.20 27.54 -1.86
CA PRO A 76 45.89 28.07 -3.04
C PRO A 76 47.02 27.14 -3.54
N CYS A 77 47.58 27.47 -4.71
CA CYS A 77 48.73 26.76 -5.28
C CYS A 77 49.95 26.80 -4.33
N GLY A 78 50.67 25.68 -4.20
CA GLY A 78 51.84 25.57 -3.31
C GLY A 78 51.52 25.34 -1.84
N SER A 79 50.25 25.15 -1.47
CA SER A 79 49.83 24.84 -0.10
C SER A 79 50.18 23.42 0.36
N THR A 80 50.45 22.50 -0.56
CA THR A 80 50.95 21.14 -0.29
C THR A 80 51.65 20.60 -1.55
N GLU A 81 52.61 19.68 -1.40
CA GLU A 81 53.18 18.96 -2.54
C GLU A 81 52.17 17.92 -3.02
N VAL A 82 51.74 18.04 -4.28
CA VAL A 82 50.87 17.06 -4.92
C VAL A 82 51.72 16.19 -5.82
N GLU A 83 51.86 14.93 -5.45
CA GLU A 83 52.49 13.93 -6.30
C GLU A 83 51.64 13.74 -7.57
N ALA A 84 52.27 13.83 -8.73
CA ALA A 84 51.59 13.67 -10.00
C ALA A 84 50.94 12.28 -10.05
N ALA A 85 49.61 12.24 -10.18
CA ALA A 85 48.88 10.98 -10.21
C ALA A 85 49.40 10.08 -11.36
N PRO A 86 49.64 8.78 -11.12
CA PRO A 86 50.16 7.88 -12.16
C PRO A 86 49.15 7.75 -13.32
N ALA A 87 49.64 7.83 -14.55
CA ALA A 87 48.80 7.61 -15.74
C ALA A 87 48.43 6.13 -15.87
N PRO A 88 47.15 5.78 -16.13
CA PRO A 88 46.12 6.64 -16.72
C PRO A 88 45.00 7.00 -15.72
N VAL A 89 44.99 8.24 -15.22
CA VAL A 89 43.78 8.80 -14.60
C VAL A 89 42.85 9.23 -15.73
N ARG A 90 41.59 8.76 -15.74
CA ARG A 90 40.57 9.11 -16.75
C ARG A 90 40.13 10.58 -16.71
N LEU A 91 40.68 11.36 -15.79
CA LEU A 91 40.38 12.77 -15.54
C LEU A 91 41.68 13.56 -15.47
N ARG A 92 41.73 14.67 -16.19
CA ARG A 92 42.83 15.64 -16.19
C ARG A 92 42.31 16.99 -15.74
N VAL A 93 43.06 17.62 -14.85
CA VAL A 93 42.74 18.96 -14.33
C VAL A 93 43.87 19.90 -14.69
N GLU A 94 43.54 20.98 -15.41
CA GLU A 94 44.51 21.96 -15.89
C GLU A 94 44.02 23.39 -15.55
N PRO A 95 44.79 24.18 -14.78
CA PRO A 95 46.00 23.83 -14.02
C PRO A 95 45.71 22.87 -12.84
N ALA A 96 46.72 22.15 -12.35
CA ALA A 96 46.60 21.15 -11.27
C ALA A 96 46.32 21.75 -9.86
N CYS A 97 46.27 23.08 -9.76
CA CYS A 97 45.93 23.85 -8.56
C CYS A 97 45.29 25.16 -9.00
N ALA A 98 44.59 25.85 -8.10
CA ALA A 98 44.04 27.17 -8.39
C ALA A 98 44.08 28.10 -7.17
N GLU A 99 44.14 29.39 -7.42
CA GLU A 99 43.89 30.42 -6.40
C GLU A 99 42.40 30.43 -6.00
N PRO A 100 42.05 30.92 -4.80
CA PRO A 100 40.65 31.07 -4.40
C PRO A 100 39.88 31.91 -5.43
N ARG A 101 38.75 31.38 -5.92
CA ARG A 101 37.93 31.94 -7.03
C ARG A 101 38.56 31.87 -8.42
N GLY A 102 39.73 31.26 -8.58
CA GLY A 102 40.31 30.95 -9.88
C GLY A 102 39.48 29.93 -10.66
N ILE A 103 39.59 29.95 -11.99
CA ILE A 103 38.91 29.00 -12.87
C ILE A 103 39.93 27.96 -13.32
N PHE A 104 39.54 26.70 -13.34
CA PHE A 104 40.34 25.59 -13.84
C PHE A 104 39.47 24.68 -14.71
N ARG A 105 40.10 23.97 -15.65
CA ARG A 105 39.42 23.06 -16.55
C ARG A 105 39.58 21.63 -16.06
N VAL A 106 38.48 20.90 -16.00
CA VAL A 106 38.46 19.45 -15.82
C VAL A 106 38.08 18.83 -17.15
N SER A 107 38.85 17.83 -17.58
CA SER A 107 38.55 17.04 -18.77
C SER A 107 38.59 15.56 -18.41
N GLY A 108 37.68 14.78 -18.98
CA GLY A 108 37.70 13.33 -18.86
C GLY A 108 37.65 12.66 -20.22
N SER A 109 38.23 11.47 -20.31
CA SER A 109 38.26 10.63 -21.51
C SER A 109 38.13 9.16 -21.13
N ASP A 110 37.59 8.32 -22.02
CA ASP A 110 37.35 6.88 -21.77
C ASP A 110 36.34 6.62 -20.62
N LEU A 111 35.31 7.46 -20.51
CA LEU A 111 34.27 7.34 -19.47
C LEU A 111 33.07 6.47 -19.89
N GLY A 112 33.06 5.99 -21.14
CA GLY A 112 31.95 5.25 -21.72
C GLY A 112 30.85 6.19 -22.26
N PRO A 113 30.29 5.91 -23.46
CA PRO A 113 29.31 6.77 -24.10
C PRO A 113 27.99 6.82 -23.32
N GLY A 114 27.40 8.02 -23.22
CA GLY A 114 26.13 8.22 -22.51
C GLY A 114 26.20 8.12 -20.99
N SER A 115 27.41 8.13 -20.41
CA SER A 115 27.62 8.25 -18.97
C SER A 115 27.36 9.67 -18.48
N THR A 116 27.10 9.83 -17.18
CA THR A 116 26.97 11.15 -16.55
C THR A 116 28.01 11.30 -15.44
N VAL A 117 28.73 12.41 -15.44
CA VAL A 117 29.76 12.73 -14.43
C VAL A 117 29.20 13.73 -13.43
N VAL A 118 29.14 13.35 -12.16
CA VAL A 118 28.79 14.25 -11.07
C VAL A 118 30.06 14.68 -10.36
N MET A 119 30.38 15.98 -10.44
CA MET A 119 31.57 16.54 -9.79
C MET A 119 31.23 17.01 -8.37
N ARG A 120 32.05 16.63 -7.40
CA ARG A 120 31.94 17.02 -5.99
C ARG A 120 33.30 17.42 -5.42
N TRP A 121 33.30 18.36 -4.49
CA TRP A 121 34.45 18.57 -3.61
C TRP A 121 34.34 17.65 -2.40
N LEU A 122 35.40 16.93 -2.08
CA LEU A 122 35.61 16.30 -0.79
C LEU A 122 36.47 17.26 0.05
N LEU A 123 35.84 17.86 1.06
CA LEU A 123 36.49 18.84 1.92
C LEU A 123 37.47 18.15 2.88
N PRO A 124 38.56 18.83 3.31
CA PRO A 124 39.45 18.32 4.35
C PRO A 124 38.76 18.00 5.67
N SER A 125 37.62 18.64 5.96
CA SER A 125 36.78 18.41 7.14
C SER A 125 35.87 17.17 7.06
N GLY A 126 35.89 16.42 5.95
CA GLY A 126 35.10 15.19 5.76
C GLY A 126 33.70 15.41 5.17
N GLY A 127 33.32 16.63 4.82
CA GLY A 127 32.07 16.93 4.10
C GLY A 127 32.22 16.88 2.58
N THR A 128 31.11 16.67 1.85
CA THR A 128 31.08 16.79 0.39
C THR A 128 30.29 18.02 -0.05
N LEU A 129 30.75 18.71 -1.10
CA LEU A 129 30.03 19.82 -1.71
C LEU A 129 29.79 19.51 -3.20
N PRO A 130 28.52 19.42 -3.66
CA PRO A 130 28.25 19.22 -5.07
C PRO A 130 28.65 20.44 -5.89
N ILE A 131 29.20 20.18 -7.09
CA ILE A 131 29.50 21.19 -8.10
C ILE A 131 28.34 21.21 -9.10
N GLU A 132 28.42 20.40 -10.16
CA GLU A 132 27.42 20.24 -11.22
C GLU A 132 27.52 18.83 -11.84
N GLN A 133 26.51 18.45 -12.62
CA GLN A 133 26.49 17.22 -13.40
C GLN A 133 26.76 17.54 -14.87
N TYR A 134 27.65 16.78 -15.50
CA TYR A 134 28.04 16.96 -16.89
C TYR A 134 27.74 15.67 -17.67
N PRO A 135 26.98 15.74 -18.77
CA PRO A 135 26.81 14.59 -19.66
C PRO A 135 28.12 14.32 -20.40
N VAL A 136 28.44 13.04 -20.58
CA VAL A 136 29.56 12.60 -21.43
C VAL A 136 29.08 12.47 -22.87
N ASP A 137 29.90 12.90 -23.82
CA ASP A 137 29.62 12.81 -25.25
C ASP A 137 29.61 11.34 -25.76
N GLU A 138 29.27 11.16 -27.04
CA GLU A 138 29.24 9.84 -27.68
C GLU A 138 30.64 9.23 -27.82
N GLU A 139 31.68 10.05 -27.78
CA GLU A 139 33.09 9.67 -27.80
C GLU A 139 33.63 9.27 -26.42
N GLY A 140 32.84 9.43 -25.35
CA GLY A 140 33.23 9.06 -23.99
C GLY A 140 34.12 10.11 -23.29
N ALA A 141 34.08 11.36 -23.74
CA ALA A 141 34.79 12.50 -23.22
C ALA A 141 33.85 13.57 -22.62
N PHE A 142 34.40 14.38 -21.71
CA PHE A 142 33.74 15.61 -21.26
C PHE A 142 34.78 16.69 -20.95
N SER A 143 34.36 17.95 -20.99
CA SER A 143 35.16 19.06 -20.50
C SER A 143 34.28 20.08 -19.80
N ALA A 144 34.73 20.55 -18.64
CA ALA A 144 34.03 21.53 -17.83
C ALA A 144 35.00 22.55 -17.26
N GLU A 145 34.57 23.81 -17.17
CA GLU A 145 35.29 24.88 -16.48
C GLU A 145 34.66 25.09 -15.11
N ILE A 146 35.46 24.93 -14.06
CA ILE A 146 35.02 24.95 -12.68
C ILE A 146 35.71 26.09 -11.95
N GLN A 147 34.96 26.83 -11.14
CA GLN A 147 35.52 27.84 -10.26
C GLN A 147 35.91 27.25 -8.89
N ALA A 148 37.15 27.50 -8.47
CA ALA A 148 37.69 27.11 -7.18
C ALA A 148 36.95 27.85 -6.05
N ARG A 149 36.23 27.09 -5.20
CA ARG A 149 35.46 27.67 -4.10
C ARG A 149 36.37 27.84 -2.87
N PRO A 150 36.39 29.02 -2.21
CA PRO A 150 37.24 29.25 -1.03
C PRO A 150 37.02 28.27 0.14
N ILE A 151 35.82 27.70 0.24
CA ILE A 151 35.48 26.69 1.26
C ILE A 151 36.27 25.38 1.08
N ALA A 152 36.76 25.10 -0.13
CA ALA A 152 37.60 23.95 -0.45
C ALA A 152 39.11 24.24 -0.28
N ALA A 153 39.47 25.32 0.42
CA ALA A 153 40.86 25.64 0.71
C ALA A 153 41.55 24.54 1.53
N THR A 154 42.84 24.32 1.24
CA THR A 154 43.71 23.42 1.99
C THR A 154 43.70 23.81 3.46
N LYS A 155 43.49 22.83 4.35
CA LYS A 155 43.48 23.05 5.80
C LYS A 155 44.45 22.07 6.45
N ASP A 156 45.32 22.57 7.33
CA ASP A 156 46.28 21.76 8.09
C ASP A 156 47.17 20.86 7.18
N GLY A 157 47.55 21.36 6.00
CA GLY A 157 48.37 20.64 5.02
C GLY A 157 47.62 19.60 4.18
N VAL A 158 46.33 19.37 4.45
CA VAL A 158 45.46 18.44 3.72
C VAL A 158 44.67 19.19 2.64
N PRO A 159 44.88 18.91 1.34
CA PRO A 159 44.14 19.54 0.26
C PRO A 159 42.73 18.97 0.16
N ALA A 160 41.80 19.75 -0.38
CA ALA A 160 40.52 19.21 -0.82
C ALA A 160 40.75 18.24 -1.99
N ARG A 161 39.85 17.27 -2.17
CA ARG A 161 39.87 16.37 -3.33
C ARG A 161 38.70 16.68 -4.25
N LEU A 162 38.95 16.73 -5.55
CA LEU A 162 37.91 16.68 -6.56
C LEU A 162 37.50 15.24 -6.76
N GLN A 163 36.25 14.92 -6.43
CA GLN A 163 35.65 13.62 -6.64
C GLN A 163 34.74 13.69 -7.86
N ALA A 164 35.00 12.85 -8.85
CA ALA A 164 34.11 12.63 -9.97
C ALA A 164 33.42 11.28 -9.81
N GLU A 165 32.10 11.31 -9.76
CA GLU A 165 31.25 10.12 -9.73
C GLU A 165 30.75 9.90 -11.15
N VAL A 166 31.34 8.92 -11.85
CA VAL A 166 30.97 8.58 -13.22
C VAL A 166 29.94 7.47 -13.16
N SER A 167 28.74 7.72 -13.66
CA SER A 167 27.65 6.76 -13.73
C SER A 167 27.54 6.23 -15.16
N VAL A 168 28.04 5.01 -15.38
CA VAL A 168 27.96 4.35 -16.70
C VAL A 168 26.68 3.51 -16.75
N PRO A 169 25.67 3.87 -17.56
CA PRO A 169 24.44 3.10 -17.63
C PRO A 169 24.72 1.74 -18.27
N LEU A 170 24.65 0.68 -17.46
CA LEU A 170 24.70 -0.69 -17.97
C LEU A 170 23.40 -0.98 -18.73
N THR A 171 23.51 -1.75 -19.81
CA THR A 171 22.36 -2.15 -20.64
C THR A 171 21.42 -3.14 -19.95
N ARG A 172 21.77 -3.62 -18.74
CA ARG A 172 21.00 -4.63 -18.03
C ARG A 172 19.85 -3.97 -17.27
N ILE A 173 18.64 -4.23 -17.73
CA ILE A 173 17.40 -3.80 -17.10
C ILE A 173 17.14 -4.65 -15.86
N HIS A 174 17.02 -4.02 -14.69
CA HIS A 174 16.63 -4.69 -13.45
C HIS A 174 15.31 -4.11 -12.91
N VAL A 175 14.56 -4.96 -12.21
CA VAL A 175 13.37 -4.54 -11.46
C VAL A 175 13.83 -3.62 -10.34
N SER A 176 13.26 -2.41 -10.28
CA SER A 176 13.60 -1.40 -9.28
C SER A 176 13.47 -1.95 -7.87
N GLN A 177 14.27 -1.42 -6.92
CA GLN A 177 14.15 -1.81 -5.52
C GLN A 177 12.72 -1.55 -4.99
N ALA A 178 12.08 -0.47 -5.44
CA ALA A 178 10.70 -0.14 -5.09
C ALA A 178 9.72 -1.25 -5.52
N MET A 179 9.84 -1.77 -6.74
CA MET A 179 8.98 -2.85 -7.22
C MET A 179 9.21 -4.16 -6.43
N ARG A 180 10.45 -4.48 -6.06
CA ARG A 180 10.74 -5.66 -5.21
C ARG A 180 10.07 -5.54 -3.84
N ASP A 181 10.19 -4.36 -3.21
CA ASP A 181 9.54 -4.09 -1.93
C ASP A 181 8.01 -4.19 -2.04
N VAL A 182 7.44 -3.65 -3.12
CA VAL A 182 6.00 -3.71 -3.41
C VAL A 182 5.52 -5.15 -3.58
N LEU A 183 6.23 -5.98 -4.34
CA LEU A 183 5.90 -7.39 -4.52
C LEU A 183 5.94 -8.15 -3.18
N ASN A 184 6.97 -7.92 -2.38
CA ASN A 184 7.07 -8.50 -1.04
C ASN A 184 5.90 -8.07 -0.15
N ALA A 185 5.57 -6.78 -0.15
CA ALA A 185 4.48 -6.25 0.67
C ALA A 185 3.09 -6.75 0.21
N ILE A 186 2.89 -6.94 -1.10
CA ILE A 186 1.69 -7.57 -1.67
C ILE A 186 1.57 -9.03 -1.23
N MET A 187 2.67 -9.80 -1.28
CA MET A 187 2.65 -11.18 -0.80
C MET A 187 2.23 -11.25 0.67
N VAL A 188 2.80 -10.39 1.52
CA VAL A 188 2.41 -10.28 2.93
C VAL A 188 0.91 -10.00 3.05
N THR A 189 0.39 -9.04 2.29
CA THR A 189 -1.05 -8.70 2.26
C THR A 189 -1.94 -9.89 1.86
N ILE A 190 -1.57 -10.64 0.81
CA ILE A 190 -2.33 -11.81 0.36
C ILE A 190 -2.31 -12.91 1.42
N PHE A 191 -1.16 -13.19 2.04
CA PHE A 191 -1.03 -14.20 3.09
C PHE A 191 -1.74 -13.78 4.38
N MET A 192 -1.73 -12.50 4.74
CA MET A 192 -2.52 -11.98 5.86
C MET A 192 -4.01 -12.21 5.63
N ALA A 193 -4.50 -11.90 4.43
CA ALA A 193 -5.90 -12.13 4.06
C ALA A 193 -6.25 -13.62 4.08
N LEU A 194 -5.37 -14.49 3.57
CA LEU A 194 -5.56 -15.94 3.60
C LEU A 194 -5.61 -16.48 5.03
N LEU A 195 -4.64 -16.10 5.87
CA LEU A 195 -4.55 -16.54 7.26
C LEU A 195 -5.75 -16.07 8.07
N SER A 196 -6.12 -14.79 7.94
CA SER A 196 -7.27 -14.22 8.64
C SER A 196 -8.60 -14.83 8.21
N THR A 197 -8.77 -15.10 6.92
CA THR A 197 -9.97 -15.77 6.40
C THR A 197 -10.04 -17.22 6.90
N THR A 198 -8.91 -17.94 6.90
CA THR A 198 -8.85 -19.33 7.35
C THR A 198 -9.19 -19.45 8.84
N LEU A 199 -8.52 -18.66 9.69
CA LEU A 199 -8.77 -18.65 11.13
C LEU A 199 -10.17 -18.11 11.45
N GLY A 200 -10.61 -17.06 10.75
CA GLY A 200 -11.96 -16.51 10.87
C GLY A 200 -13.03 -17.54 10.51
N THR A 201 -12.82 -18.32 9.45
CA THR A 201 -13.71 -19.42 9.04
C THR A 201 -13.75 -20.54 10.09
N LEU A 202 -12.59 -20.92 10.64
CA LEU A 202 -12.49 -21.94 11.68
C LEU A 202 -13.28 -21.57 12.94
N ILE A 203 -13.32 -20.29 13.29
CA ILE A 203 -14.10 -19.76 14.43
C ILE A 203 -15.57 -19.57 14.02
N ALA A 204 -15.83 -19.07 12.82
CA ALA A 204 -17.17 -18.81 12.29
C ALA A 204 -17.99 -20.08 12.13
N ALA A 205 -17.39 -21.18 11.66
CA ALA A 205 -18.09 -22.44 11.40
C ALA A 205 -18.83 -22.96 12.64
N PRO A 206 -18.20 -23.21 13.81
CA PRO A 206 -18.92 -23.64 15.01
C PRO A 206 -19.89 -22.58 15.55
N LEU A 207 -19.52 -21.29 15.52
CA LEU A 207 -20.40 -20.21 15.96
C LEU A 207 -21.67 -20.11 15.10
N SER A 208 -21.58 -20.43 13.81
CA SER A 208 -22.71 -20.35 12.88
C SER A 208 -23.83 -21.34 13.24
N PHE A 209 -23.47 -22.56 13.63
CA PHE A 209 -24.44 -23.56 14.07
C PHE A 209 -25.12 -23.13 15.38
N LEU A 210 -24.37 -22.52 16.31
CA LEU A 210 -24.92 -21.95 17.55
C LEU A 210 -25.82 -20.72 17.28
N ALA A 211 -25.54 -19.97 16.21
CA ALA A 211 -26.30 -18.81 15.78
C ALA A 211 -27.50 -19.16 14.87
N ALA A 212 -27.65 -20.42 14.47
CA ALA A 212 -28.71 -20.89 13.57
C ALA A 212 -29.99 -21.26 14.35
N ARG A 213 -31.12 -20.64 13.97
CA ARG A 213 -32.41 -20.76 14.64
C ARG A 213 -33.01 -22.17 14.56
N ASN A 214 -32.82 -22.86 13.44
CA ASN A 214 -33.34 -24.22 13.21
C ASN A 214 -32.65 -25.28 14.07
N ILE A 215 -31.39 -25.06 14.45
CA ILE A 215 -30.62 -26.01 15.26
C ILE A 215 -30.72 -25.66 16.75
N THR A 216 -30.36 -24.43 17.10
CA THR A 216 -30.06 -24.07 18.49
C THR A 216 -31.31 -23.68 19.29
N ARG A 217 -32.40 -23.28 18.63
CA ARG A 217 -33.61 -22.78 19.31
C ARG A 217 -34.59 -23.86 19.78
N THR A 218 -34.15 -25.12 19.85
CA THR A 218 -34.96 -26.29 20.22
C THR A 218 -35.26 -26.36 21.73
N SER A 219 -34.43 -25.72 22.58
CA SER A 219 -34.60 -25.68 24.04
C SER A 219 -34.62 -24.23 24.56
N ARG A 220 -35.13 -24.01 25.78
CA ARG A 220 -35.06 -22.71 26.48
C ARG A 220 -33.61 -22.26 26.65
N LEU A 221 -32.72 -23.17 27.04
CA LEU A 221 -31.29 -22.88 27.19
C LEU A 221 -30.65 -22.55 25.82
N GLY A 222 -31.01 -23.31 24.78
CA GLY A 222 -30.56 -23.04 23.42
C GLY A 222 -31.06 -21.70 22.88
N SER A 223 -32.28 -21.27 23.24
CA SER A 223 -32.77 -19.94 22.87
C SER A 223 -31.92 -18.81 23.47
N VAL A 224 -31.45 -18.96 24.72
CA VAL A 224 -30.53 -17.99 25.34
C VAL A 224 -29.19 -17.97 24.60
N VAL A 225 -28.61 -19.14 24.32
CA VAL A 225 -27.35 -19.26 23.55
C VAL A 225 -27.48 -18.59 22.18
N TYR A 226 -28.57 -18.86 21.46
CA TYR A 226 -28.85 -18.25 20.17
C TYR A 226 -28.84 -16.71 20.24
N TYR A 227 -29.56 -16.12 21.21
CA TYR A 227 -29.60 -14.66 21.33
C TYR A 227 -28.25 -14.07 21.76
N LEU A 228 -27.51 -14.74 22.66
CA LEU A 228 -26.18 -14.30 23.07
C LEU A 228 -25.19 -14.32 21.90
N VAL A 229 -25.08 -15.44 21.19
CA VAL A 229 -24.16 -15.57 20.06
C VAL A 229 -24.53 -14.59 18.94
N ARG A 230 -25.81 -14.48 18.58
CA ARG A 230 -26.24 -13.56 17.51
C ARG A 230 -26.02 -12.09 17.90
N SER A 231 -26.18 -11.75 19.17
CA SER A 231 -25.86 -10.41 19.68
C SER A 231 -24.36 -10.15 19.63
N LEU A 232 -23.53 -11.11 20.04
CA LEU A 232 -22.07 -11.01 19.96
C LEU A 232 -21.61 -10.79 18.52
N LEU A 233 -22.08 -11.60 17.56
CA LEU A 233 -21.76 -11.44 16.14
C LEU A 233 -22.16 -10.05 15.62
N ASN A 234 -23.34 -9.56 15.97
CA ASN A 234 -23.81 -8.23 15.54
C ASN A 234 -23.01 -7.08 16.17
N ILE A 235 -22.65 -7.19 17.45
CA ILE A 235 -21.81 -6.20 18.14
C ILE A 235 -20.42 -6.16 17.51
N THR A 236 -19.78 -7.32 17.30
CA THR A 236 -18.45 -7.38 16.69
C THR A 236 -18.45 -6.82 15.27
N ARG A 237 -19.53 -7.02 14.50
CA ARG A 237 -19.71 -6.43 13.16
C ARG A 237 -19.95 -4.92 13.15
N SER A 238 -20.29 -4.33 14.29
CA SER A 238 -20.50 -2.89 14.40
C SER A 238 -19.17 -2.11 14.47
N PHE A 239 -18.07 -2.80 14.77
CA PHE A 239 -16.73 -2.22 14.78
C PHE A 239 -16.07 -2.39 13.41
N GLU A 240 -15.51 -1.29 12.89
CA GLU A 240 -14.72 -1.31 11.66
C GLU A 240 -13.41 -2.11 11.90
N PRO A 241 -13.01 -3.00 10.96
CA PRO A 241 -11.74 -3.73 11.03
C PRO A 241 -10.52 -2.86 11.31
N LEU A 242 -10.50 -1.63 10.77
CA LEU A 242 -9.46 -0.64 11.02
C LEU A 242 -9.30 -0.33 12.52
N VAL A 243 -10.40 -0.11 13.25
CA VAL A 243 -10.35 0.24 14.68
C VAL A 243 -9.76 -0.91 15.49
N ILE A 244 -10.22 -2.15 15.22
CA ILE A 244 -9.73 -3.34 15.91
C ILE A 244 -8.25 -3.56 15.59
N ALA A 245 -7.84 -3.42 14.33
CA ALA A 245 -6.44 -3.55 13.94
C ALA A 245 -5.55 -2.48 14.60
N THR A 246 -6.02 -1.24 14.75
CA THR A 246 -5.28 -0.20 15.50
C THR A 246 -5.06 -0.62 16.96
N ILE A 247 -6.08 -1.15 17.63
CA ILE A 247 -5.95 -1.64 19.01
C ILE A 247 -4.88 -2.74 19.09
N PHE A 248 -4.90 -3.72 18.18
CA PHE A 248 -3.87 -4.76 18.16
C PHE A 248 -2.49 -4.24 17.77
N ALA A 249 -2.38 -3.22 16.92
CA ALA A 249 -1.11 -2.60 16.59
C ALA A 249 -0.49 -1.92 17.82
N LEU A 250 -1.31 -1.35 18.70
CA LEU A 250 -0.85 -0.80 19.99
C LEU A 250 -0.38 -1.88 20.98
N ILE A 251 -0.96 -3.09 20.92
CA ILE A 251 -0.64 -4.19 21.83
C ILE A 251 0.60 -4.98 21.36
N VAL A 252 0.64 -5.34 20.07
CA VAL A 252 1.65 -6.25 19.50
C VAL A 252 2.85 -5.47 18.91
N GLY A 253 2.63 -4.22 18.52
CA GLY A 253 3.64 -3.38 17.88
C GLY A 253 3.18 -2.86 16.52
N TYR A 254 3.47 -1.58 16.29
CA TYR A 254 3.07 -0.87 15.08
C TYR A 254 3.82 -1.37 13.84
N GLY A 255 3.11 -1.53 12.72
CA GLY A 255 3.67 -2.00 11.45
C GLY A 255 3.78 -3.52 11.34
N THR A 256 3.45 -4.28 12.40
CA THR A 256 3.49 -5.74 12.37
C THR A 256 2.29 -6.32 11.62
N PRO A 257 2.49 -7.23 10.64
CA PRO A 257 1.39 -7.91 9.94
C PRO A 257 0.43 -8.65 10.87
N PHE A 258 0.94 -9.13 12.01
CA PHE A 258 0.16 -9.90 12.97
C PHE A 258 -1.00 -9.10 13.57
N ALA A 259 -0.82 -7.80 13.83
CA ALA A 259 -1.88 -6.92 14.31
C ALA A 259 -3.04 -6.83 13.30
N GLY A 260 -2.72 -6.69 12.00
CA GLY A 260 -3.71 -6.68 10.93
C GLY A 260 -4.45 -8.02 10.82
N VAL A 261 -3.75 -9.14 10.93
CA VAL A 261 -4.37 -10.48 10.91
C VAL A 261 -5.37 -10.62 12.06
N LEU A 262 -5.02 -10.25 13.29
CA LEU A 262 -5.92 -10.36 14.45
C LEU A 262 -7.20 -9.53 14.27
N GLY A 263 -7.06 -8.30 13.79
CA GLY A 263 -8.21 -7.44 13.50
C GLY A 263 -9.13 -8.02 12.42
N LEU A 264 -8.54 -8.56 11.35
CA LEU A 264 -9.29 -9.22 10.27
C LEU A 264 -9.94 -10.52 10.74
N VAL A 265 -9.29 -11.34 11.57
CA VAL A 265 -9.85 -12.60 12.09
C VAL A 265 -11.15 -12.35 12.84
N ILE A 266 -11.17 -11.38 13.75
CA ILE A 266 -12.34 -11.10 14.60
C ILE A 266 -13.52 -10.63 13.76
N THR A 267 -13.28 -9.69 12.84
CA THR A 267 -14.33 -9.14 11.97
C THR A 267 -14.81 -10.13 10.92
N THR A 268 -13.90 -10.94 10.38
CA THR A 268 -14.23 -12.02 9.44
C THR A 268 -15.01 -13.13 10.13
N ALA A 269 -14.63 -13.55 11.34
CA ALA A 269 -15.35 -14.55 12.12
C ALA A 269 -16.79 -14.10 12.41
N ALA A 270 -16.98 -12.83 12.75
CA ALA A 270 -18.30 -12.28 13.03
C ALA A 270 -19.19 -12.21 11.77
N SER A 271 -18.60 -11.79 10.64
CA SER A 271 -19.31 -11.68 9.36
C SER A 271 -19.66 -13.06 8.78
N LEU A 272 -18.66 -13.95 8.63
CA LEU A 272 -18.88 -15.32 8.16
C LEU A 272 -19.79 -16.09 9.10
N GLY A 273 -19.64 -15.95 10.42
CA GLY A 273 -20.49 -16.65 11.38
C GLY A 273 -21.97 -16.32 11.18
N LYS A 274 -22.29 -15.06 10.85
CA LYS A 274 -23.65 -14.65 10.53
C LYS A 274 -24.12 -15.20 9.18
N MET A 275 -23.32 -15.08 8.12
CA MET A 275 -23.69 -15.55 6.78
C MET A 275 -23.85 -17.08 6.75
N PHE A 276 -22.94 -17.82 7.39
CA PHE A 276 -23.05 -19.26 7.59
C PHE A 276 -24.30 -19.63 8.37
N SER A 277 -24.66 -18.88 9.42
CA SER A 277 -25.88 -19.17 10.19
C SER A 277 -27.15 -18.99 9.35
N GLU A 278 -27.17 -18.03 8.43
CA GLU A 278 -28.29 -17.80 7.51
C GLU A 278 -28.37 -18.91 6.45
N ALA A 279 -27.23 -19.35 5.90
CA ALA A 279 -27.17 -20.50 5.00
C ALA A 279 -27.63 -21.80 5.68
N VAL A 280 -27.28 -21.99 6.96
CA VAL A 280 -27.78 -23.12 7.75
C VAL A 280 -29.28 -22.98 8.02
N GLU A 281 -29.80 -21.78 8.25
CA GLU A 281 -31.23 -21.52 8.44
C GLU A 281 -32.05 -21.75 7.15
N SER A 282 -31.46 -21.62 5.96
CA SER A 282 -32.11 -21.78 4.66
C SER A 282 -32.12 -23.19 4.09
N ILE A 283 -31.64 -24.19 4.84
CA ILE A 283 -31.65 -25.59 4.42
C ILE A 283 -33.09 -26.08 4.15
N ASP A 284 -33.30 -26.75 3.01
CA ASP A 284 -34.58 -27.39 2.68
C ASP A 284 -34.78 -28.67 3.52
N PRO A 285 -35.89 -28.79 4.27
CA PRO A 285 -36.20 -30.02 5.00
C PRO A 285 -36.48 -31.24 4.11
N GLY A 286 -36.85 -31.06 2.84
CA GLY A 286 -37.24 -32.16 1.94
C GLY A 286 -36.19 -33.28 1.82
N PRO A 287 -34.94 -32.98 1.41
CA PRO A 287 -33.86 -33.98 1.35
C PRO A 287 -33.58 -34.67 2.70
N ILE A 288 -33.72 -33.92 3.81
CA ILE A 288 -33.50 -34.44 5.16
C ILE A 288 -34.59 -35.46 5.53
N GLU A 289 -35.85 -35.13 5.24
CA GLU A 289 -36.99 -36.02 5.48
C GLU A 289 -36.90 -37.29 4.63
N ALA A 290 -36.53 -37.17 3.34
CA ALA A 290 -36.37 -38.30 2.44
C ALA A 290 -35.28 -39.29 2.91
N ILE A 291 -34.11 -38.79 3.32
CA ILE A 291 -33.02 -39.64 3.84
C ILE A 291 -33.39 -40.24 5.20
N THR A 292 -34.12 -39.50 6.04
CA THR A 292 -34.60 -40.02 7.33
C THR A 292 -35.62 -41.14 7.11
N ALA A 293 -36.52 -41.01 6.12
CA ALA A 293 -37.53 -42.01 5.78
C ALA A 293 -36.93 -43.32 5.24
N SER A 294 -35.73 -43.28 4.65
CA SER A 294 -35.02 -44.49 4.21
C SER A 294 -34.35 -45.27 5.35
N GLY A 295 -34.55 -44.87 6.62
CA GLY A 295 -33.98 -45.53 7.80
C GLY A 295 -32.54 -45.12 8.12
N ALA A 296 -32.06 -44.01 7.56
CA ALA A 296 -30.69 -43.53 7.80
C ALA A 296 -30.49 -43.06 9.25
N ARG A 297 -29.29 -43.30 9.80
CA ARG A 297 -28.88 -42.80 11.12
C ARG A 297 -28.62 -41.29 11.06
N ARG A 298 -28.67 -40.59 12.20
CA ARG A 298 -28.50 -39.11 12.27
C ARG A 298 -27.22 -38.60 11.61
N SER A 299 -26.10 -39.32 11.72
CA SER A 299 -24.84 -38.94 11.06
C SER A 299 -24.94 -39.00 9.53
N GLN A 300 -25.67 -39.97 8.99
CA GLN A 300 -25.93 -40.08 7.55
C GLN A 300 -26.85 -38.96 7.07
N VAL A 301 -27.88 -38.61 7.85
CA VAL A 301 -28.75 -37.47 7.55
C VAL A 301 -27.96 -36.16 7.49
N VAL A 302 -27.02 -35.95 8.41
CA VAL A 302 -26.16 -34.76 8.38
C VAL A 302 -25.22 -34.79 7.17
N MET A 303 -24.51 -35.89 6.94
CA MET A 303 -23.51 -36.00 5.87
C MET A 303 -24.12 -35.93 4.47
N TYR A 304 -25.31 -36.50 4.26
CA TYR A 304 -25.93 -36.62 2.93
C TYR A 304 -27.12 -35.67 2.72
N GLY A 305 -27.73 -35.17 3.80
CA GLY A 305 -28.87 -34.25 3.72
C GLY A 305 -28.50 -32.79 3.96
N VAL A 306 -27.64 -32.51 4.95
CA VAL A 306 -27.31 -31.13 5.38
C VAL A 306 -26.03 -30.62 4.72
N VAL A 307 -24.93 -31.37 4.85
CA VAL A 307 -23.60 -30.95 4.39
C VAL A 307 -23.57 -30.56 2.90
N PRO A 308 -24.19 -31.32 1.97
CA PRO A 308 -24.17 -30.96 0.55
C PRO A 308 -24.91 -29.66 0.23
N GLN A 309 -25.91 -29.28 1.03
CA GLN A 309 -26.67 -28.04 0.83
C GLN A 309 -25.89 -26.81 1.28
N ILE A 310 -25.10 -26.90 2.37
CA ILE A 310 -24.40 -25.74 2.94
C ILE A 310 -22.99 -25.50 2.39
N ILE A 311 -22.29 -26.54 1.92
CA ILE A 311 -20.90 -26.42 1.43
C ILE A 311 -20.76 -25.39 0.29
N PRO A 312 -21.62 -25.37 -0.74
CA PRO A 312 -21.50 -24.41 -1.84
C PRO A 312 -21.58 -22.95 -1.38
N ASP A 313 -22.51 -22.66 -0.46
CA ASP A 313 -22.67 -21.33 0.13
C ASP A 313 -21.46 -20.96 1.01
N PHE A 314 -21.01 -21.90 1.86
CA PHE A 314 -19.87 -21.67 2.74
C PHE A 314 -18.62 -21.36 1.94
N LEU A 315 -18.30 -22.16 0.91
CA LEU A 315 -17.17 -21.91 0.01
C LEU A 315 -17.29 -20.57 -0.72
N SER A 316 -18.48 -20.24 -1.19
CA SER A 316 -18.74 -18.97 -1.87
C SER A 316 -18.48 -17.77 -0.95
N TYR A 317 -18.91 -17.84 0.32
CA TYR A 317 -18.65 -16.79 1.30
C TYR A 317 -17.19 -16.72 1.73
N ILE A 318 -16.49 -17.86 1.87
CA ILE A 318 -15.06 -17.90 2.21
C ILE A 318 -14.24 -17.20 1.12
N ILE A 319 -14.46 -17.53 -0.15
CA ILE A 319 -13.74 -16.92 -1.27
C ILE A 319 -14.05 -15.42 -1.36
N TYR A 320 -15.31 -15.04 -1.18
CA TYR A 320 -15.71 -13.64 -1.18
C TYR A 320 -15.06 -12.84 -0.04
N HIS A 321 -15.00 -13.42 1.16
CA HIS A 321 -14.34 -12.79 2.30
C HIS A 321 -12.83 -12.73 2.16
N TRP A 322 -12.22 -13.70 1.49
CA TRP A 322 -10.78 -13.65 1.18
C TRP A 322 -10.45 -12.43 0.30
N ASP A 323 -11.21 -12.19 -0.76
CA ASP A 323 -11.06 -10.99 -1.60
C ASP A 323 -11.27 -9.69 -0.80
N ILE A 324 -12.35 -9.61 -0.02
CA ILE A 324 -12.61 -8.46 0.87
C ILE A 324 -11.44 -8.22 1.82
N ASN A 325 -10.88 -9.28 2.41
CA ASN A 325 -9.77 -9.17 3.36
C ASN A 325 -8.48 -8.68 2.69
N VAL A 326 -8.21 -9.06 1.44
CA VAL A 326 -7.09 -8.48 0.67
C VAL A 326 -7.30 -6.98 0.50
N ARG A 327 -8.50 -6.55 0.11
CA ARG A 327 -8.83 -5.13 -0.07
C ARG A 327 -8.73 -4.35 1.24
N LEU A 328 -9.33 -4.85 2.33
CA LEU A 328 -9.30 -4.22 3.65
C LEU A 328 -7.89 -4.11 4.22
N SER A 329 -7.02 -5.09 3.94
CA SER A 329 -5.64 -5.05 4.43
C SER A 329 -4.85 -3.83 3.93
N THR A 330 -5.21 -3.27 2.76
CA THR A 330 -4.59 -2.04 2.24
C THR A 330 -4.86 -0.84 3.14
N ILE A 331 -6.09 -0.72 3.67
CA ILE A 331 -6.49 0.37 4.58
C ILE A 331 -5.97 0.09 5.99
N ILE A 332 -6.03 -1.16 6.44
CA ILE A 332 -5.52 -1.58 7.75
C ILE A 332 -3.99 -1.37 7.86
N GLY A 333 -3.26 -1.53 6.76
CA GLY A 333 -1.82 -1.23 6.74
C GLY A 333 -1.49 0.23 7.09
N PHE A 334 -2.35 1.19 6.73
CA PHE A 334 -2.15 2.61 7.08
C PHE A 334 -2.18 2.86 8.60
N VAL A 335 -2.92 2.05 9.34
CA VAL A 335 -3.02 2.17 10.81
C VAL A 335 -2.06 1.25 11.56
N GLY A 336 -1.06 0.70 10.86
CA GLY A 336 -0.01 -0.13 11.46
C GLY A 336 -0.28 -1.63 11.39
N GLY A 337 -1.24 -2.08 10.57
CA GLY A 337 -1.52 -3.51 10.39
C GLY A 337 -0.59 -4.25 9.43
N GLY A 338 0.45 -3.59 8.89
CA GLY A 338 1.46 -4.20 8.02
C GLY A 338 1.07 -4.28 6.53
N GLY A 339 1.82 -5.09 5.77
CA GLY A 339 1.58 -5.35 4.34
C GLY A 339 1.77 -4.13 3.43
N ILE A 340 1.14 -4.15 2.26
CA ILE A 340 1.27 -3.09 1.24
C ILE A 340 0.73 -1.73 1.72
N GLY A 341 -0.29 -1.73 2.58
CA GLY A 341 -0.83 -0.50 3.15
C GLY A 341 0.17 0.24 4.04
N TYR A 342 0.96 -0.50 4.81
CA TYR A 342 2.02 0.07 5.64
C TYR A 342 3.17 0.63 4.78
N TYR A 343 3.58 -0.11 3.74
CA TYR A 343 4.55 0.40 2.77
C TYR A 343 4.07 1.71 2.11
N LEU A 344 2.80 1.74 1.67
CA LEU A 344 2.22 2.91 1.02
C LEU A 344 2.16 4.12 1.98
N SER A 345 1.77 3.91 3.24
CA SER A 345 1.73 4.98 4.23
C SER A 345 3.12 5.57 4.51
N GLN A 346 4.16 4.73 4.56
CA GLN A 346 5.54 5.19 4.70
C GLN A 346 5.98 6.05 3.52
N ARG A 347 5.73 5.63 2.28
CA ARG A 347 6.12 6.40 1.09
C ARG A 347 5.38 7.73 0.97
N PHE A 348 4.10 7.76 1.37
CA PHE A 348 3.36 9.04 1.47
C PHE A 348 3.91 9.97 2.54
N ASN A 349 4.24 9.44 3.72
CA ASN A 349 4.80 10.25 4.81
C ASN A 349 6.23 10.75 4.48
N SER A 350 6.97 10.05 3.64
CA SER A 350 8.29 10.44 3.14
C SER A 350 8.25 11.31 1.87
N PHE A 351 7.07 11.68 1.36
CA PHE A 351 6.89 12.42 0.11
C PHE A 351 7.50 11.74 -1.14
N GLU A 352 7.69 10.42 -1.10
CA GLU A 352 8.23 9.62 -2.22
C GLU A 352 7.11 9.13 -3.15
N TYR A 353 6.47 10.06 -3.86
CA TYR A 353 5.27 9.76 -4.66
C TYR A 353 5.51 8.80 -5.83
N HIS A 354 6.71 8.80 -6.44
CA HIS A 354 7.08 7.83 -7.48
C HIS A 354 7.01 6.38 -6.98
N LYS A 355 7.58 6.08 -5.81
CA LYS A 355 7.54 4.74 -5.21
C LYS A 355 6.13 4.38 -4.73
N ALA A 356 5.39 5.35 -4.20
CA ALA A 356 4.00 5.17 -3.82
C ALA A 356 3.11 4.82 -5.02
N SER A 357 3.36 5.42 -6.18
CA SER A 357 2.62 5.14 -7.41
C SER A 357 2.82 3.71 -7.91
N THR A 358 4.04 3.17 -7.80
CA THR A 358 4.33 1.74 -8.07
C THR A 358 3.47 0.84 -7.19
N ALA A 359 3.35 1.15 -5.90
CA ALA A 359 2.51 0.39 -4.97
C ALA A 359 1.03 0.48 -5.33
N ILE A 360 0.51 1.66 -5.67
CA ILE A 360 -0.89 1.86 -6.07
C ILE A 360 -1.21 1.06 -7.35
N LEU A 361 -0.35 1.16 -8.37
CA LEU A 361 -0.54 0.43 -9.62
C LEU A 361 -0.55 -1.07 -9.37
N ALA A 362 0.36 -1.57 -8.53
CA ALA A 362 0.41 -2.97 -8.17
C ALA A 362 -0.84 -3.42 -7.37
N ILE A 363 -1.34 -2.61 -6.44
CA ILE A 363 -2.62 -2.87 -5.73
C ILE A 363 -3.77 -3.00 -6.73
N ILE A 364 -3.90 -2.06 -7.69
CA ILE A 364 -4.96 -2.09 -8.70
C ILE A 364 -4.90 -3.40 -9.50
N VAL A 365 -3.72 -3.76 -10.00
CA VAL A 365 -3.52 -4.99 -10.79
C VAL A 365 -3.88 -6.24 -9.97
N VAL A 366 -3.41 -6.33 -8.73
CA VAL A 366 -3.65 -7.50 -7.87
C VAL A 366 -5.11 -7.63 -7.47
N VAL A 367 -5.74 -6.54 -7.03
CA VAL A 367 -7.16 -6.56 -6.65
C VAL A 367 -8.03 -6.90 -7.85
N TRP A 368 -7.76 -6.32 -9.02
CA TRP A 368 -8.48 -6.66 -10.25
C TRP A 368 -8.31 -8.13 -10.64
N ALA A 369 -7.09 -8.66 -10.55
CA ALA A 369 -6.82 -10.06 -10.84
C ALA A 369 -7.54 -11.01 -9.86
N LEU A 370 -7.55 -10.67 -8.56
CA LEU A 370 -8.23 -11.44 -7.51
C LEU A 370 -9.75 -11.39 -7.63
N ASP A 371 -10.32 -10.22 -7.92
CA ASP A 371 -11.75 -10.04 -8.19
C ASP A 371 -12.17 -10.94 -9.36
N PHE A 372 -11.38 -10.94 -10.44
CA PHE A 372 -11.63 -11.78 -11.61
C PHE A 372 -11.54 -13.27 -11.28
N LEU A 373 -10.47 -13.71 -10.59
CA LEU A 373 -10.30 -15.11 -10.17
C LEU A 373 -11.45 -15.58 -9.26
N SER A 374 -11.82 -14.77 -8.28
CA SER A 374 -12.90 -15.06 -7.33
C SER A 374 -14.26 -15.14 -8.02
N ALA A 375 -14.50 -14.32 -9.05
CA ALA A 375 -15.70 -14.43 -9.87
C ALA A 375 -15.74 -15.73 -10.70
N GLN A 376 -14.62 -16.15 -11.27
CA GLN A 376 -14.55 -17.38 -12.07
C GLN A 376 -14.75 -18.65 -11.22
N VAL A 377 -14.15 -18.70 -10.01
CA VAL A 377 -14.31 -19.86 -9.12
C VAL A 377 -15.76 -19.98 -8.65
N ARG A 378 -16.40 -18.86 -8.26
CA ARG A 378 -17.81 -18.87 -7.82
C ARG A 378 -18.77 -19.33 -8.92
N LYS A 379 -18.54 -18.94 -10.18
CA LYS A 379 -19.34 -19.39 -11.33
C LYS A 379 -19.32 -20.91 -11.56
N ARG A 380 -18.29 -21.62 -11.09
CA ARG A 380 -18.21 -23.08 -11.22
C ARG A 380 -18.87 -23.83 -10.06
N MET A 381 -19.19 -23.13 -8.96
CA MET A 381 -19.80 -23.71 -7.76
C MET A 381 -21.32 -23.52 -7.71
N ALA A 382 -21.84 -22.54 -8.46
CA ALA A 382 -23.26 -22.40 -8.79
C ALA A 382 -23.60 -23.27 -10.00
#